data_AF-A0A959RS32-F1
#
_entry.id   AF-A0A959RS32-F1
#
_cell.length_a   1.000
_cell.length_b   1.000
_cell.length_c   1.000
_cell.angle_alpha   90.00
_cell.angle_beta   90.00
_cell.angle_gamma   90.00
#
_symmetry.space_group_name_H-M   'P 1'
#
loop_
_entity.id
_entity.type
_entity.pdbx_description
1 polymer ?
#
loop_
_entity_poly.entity_id
_entity_poly.type
_entity_poly.pdbx_seq_one_letter_code
_entity_poly.pdbx_strand_id
1 'polypeptide(L)'
;MNRIIVILLLTFGSVFGQENKSDFEIGGNLKVLFGKELLTPSSATIELLPNHSIEIVDSSGNFNFTHLKSGLYELRVLDYNFEPELFHIDITDKSIKDYDLIVDAKCEIDKEVAESDIKNGQPKLILIGGIAPVIRFDDSKFADKYGVLYYDYGCTPPPMECVYQYNQVIFQYLDKKFDKKWREEVREDVIGLK
;
A
#
# COMPACT_ATOMS: atom_id res chain seq x y z
N MET A 1 81.67 -19.77 33.99
CA MET A 1 81.24 -18.42 33.55
C MET A 1 80.15 -18.63 32.50
N ASN A 2 78.88 -18.64 32.93
CA ASN A 2 77.75 -19.09 32.11
C ASN A 2 77.34 -18.02 31.09
N ARG A 3 77.29 -18.40 29.82
CA ARG A 3 76.73 -17.59 28.74
C ARG A 3 75.23 -17.84 28.65
N ILE A 4 74.42 -16.83 28.98
CA ILE A 4 72.97 -16.83 28.76
C ILE A 4 72.73 -16.33 27.33
N ILE A 5 72.13 -17.17 26.48
CA ILE A 5 71.65 -16.80 25.15
C ILE A 5 70.17 -16.42 25.32
N VAL A 6 69.84 -15.17 25.01
CA VAL A 6 68.46 -14.67 24.99
C VAL A 6 67.92 -14.84 23.58
N ILE A 7 66.95 -15.74 23.41
CA ILE A 7 66.23 -15.94 22.15
C ILE A 7 65.03 -14.98 22.14
N LEU A 8 65.06 -13.99 21.25
CA LEU A 8 63.96 -13.06 21.02
C LEU A 8 62.91 -13.78 20.15
N LEU A 9 61.79 -14.19 20.75
CA LEU A 9 60.63 -14.71 20.04
C LEU A 9 59.82 -13.54 19.46
N LEU A 10 59.95 -13.30 18.17
CA LEU A 10 59.07 -12.43 17.39
C LEU A 10 57.71 -13.11 17.24
N THR A 11 56.75 -12.78 18.09
CA THR A 11 55.35 -13.15 17.88
C THR A 11 54.80 -12.28 16.75
N PHE A 12 54.64 -12.87 15.56
CA PHE A 12 53.79 -12.32 14.51
C PHE A 12 52.37 -12.21 15.07
N GLY A 13 51.99 -11.01 15.49
CA GLY A 13 50.61 -10.69 15.77
C GLY A 13 49.87 -10.70 14.44
N SER A 14 49.18 -11.80 14.13
CA SER A 14 48.12 -11.78 13.14
C SER A 14 47.04 -10.83 13.64
N VAL A 15 47.08 -9.59 13.13
CA VAL A 15 45.95 -8.67 13.21
C VAL A 15 44.83 -9.34 12.44
N PHE A 16 43.89 -9.96 13.15
CA PHE A 16 42.58 -10.20 12.59
C PHE A 16 42.00 -8.82 12.29
N GLY A 17 42.04 -8.40 11.03
CA GLY A 17 41.21 -7.30 10.58
C GLY A 17 39.78 -7.72 10.86
N GLN A 18 39.11 -7.06 11.81
CA GLN A 18 37.66 -7.08 11.83
C GLN A 18 37.23 -6.52 10.48
N GLU A 19 36.72 -7.39 9.62
CA GLU A 19 35.95 -6.96 8.46
C GLU A 19 34.79 -6.17 9.06
N ASN A 20 34.89 -4.83 9.02
CA ASN A 20 33.78 -3.95 9.36
C ASN A 20 32.71 -4.26 8.32
N LYS A 21 31.89 -5.26 8.63
CA LYS A 21 30.69 -5.59 7.89
C LYS A 21 29.77 -4.41 8.13
N SER A 22 29.87 -3.42 7.25
CA SER A 22 29.04 -2.22 7.31
C SER A 22 27.60 -2.70 7.10
N ASP A 23 26.85 -2.74 8.19
CA ASP A 23 25.41 -2.98 8.18
C ASP A 23 24.73 -1.64 7.88
N PHE A 24 24.23 -1.51 6.66
CA PHE A 24 23.43 -0.38 6.21
C PHE A 24 21.95 -0.62 6.46
N GLU A 25 21.16 0.44 6.34
CA GLU A 25 19.70 0.38 6.41
C GLU A 25 19.07 1.17 5.25
N ILE A 26 17.85 0.77 4.88
CA ILE A 26 16.95 1.52 4.01
C ILE A 26 15.66 1.72 4.79
N GLY A 27 15.37 2.95 5.18
CA GLY A 27 14.16 3.30 5.92
C GLY A 27 13.56 4.61 5.46
N GLY A 28 12.27 4.76 5.70
CA GLY A 28 11.52 5.92 5.20
C GLY A 28 10.04 5.87 5.54
N ASN A 29 9.28 6.68 4.80
CA ASN A 29 7.83 6.80 4.95
C ASN A 29 7.15 6.48 3.61
N LEU A 30 6.12 5.65 3.65
CA LEU A 30 5.25 5.34 2.53
C LEU A 30 4.05 6.29 2.51
N LYS A 31 3.82 6.91 1.35
CA LYS A 31 2.58 7.59 0.99
C LYS A 31 1.97 6.94 -0.24
N VAL A 32 0.64 6.92 -0.29
CA VAL A 32 -0.11 6.31 -1.38
C VAL A 32 -1.07 7.32 -1.95
N LEU A 33 -1.04 7.51 -3.27
CA LEU A 33 -1.94 8.35 -4.01
C LEU A 33 -3.18 7.53 -4.41
N PHE A 34 -4.34 7.89 -3.86
CA PHE A 34 -5.64 7.36 -4.23
C PHE A 34 -6.43 8.44 -4.98
N GLY A 35 -6.56 8.28 -6.30
CA GLY A 35 -7.07 9.34 -7.17
C GLY A 35 -6.18 10.57 -7.09
N LYS A 36 -6.66 11.64 -6.44
CA LYS A 36 -5.88 12.87 -6.19
C LYS A 36 -5.47 13.08 -4.74
N GLU A 37 -5.79 12.14 -3.85
CA GLU A 37 -5.53 12.27 -2.42
C GLU A 37 -4.28 11.47 -2.03
N LEU A 38 -3.29 12.14 -1.45
CA LEU A 38 -2.08 11.50 -0.95
C LEU A 38 -2.28 11.16 0.54
N LEU A 39 -2.33 9.86 0.86
CA LEU A 39 -2.65 9.36 2.18
C LEU A 39 -1.50 8.54 2.77
N THR A 40 -1.45 8.51 4.10
CA THR A 40 -0.61 7.56 4.85
C THR A 40 -1.41 6.27 5.04
N PRO A 41 -0.94 5.12 4.55
CA PRO A 41 -1.64 3.87 4.76
C PRO A 41 -1.55 3.44 6.23
N SER A 42 -2.60 2.78 6.73
CA SER A 42 -2.59 2.20 8.08
C SER A 42 -1.71 0.96 8.19
N SER A 43 -1.48 0.28 7.06
CA SER A 43 -0.58 -0.85 6.89
C SER A 43 -0.34 -1.05 5.39
N ALA A 44 0.85 -1.53 5.04
CA ALA A 44 1.21 -2.01 3.71
C ALA A 44 2.40 -2.96 3.82
N THR A 45 2.60 -3.79 2.81
CA THR A 45 3.72 -4.74 2.72
C THR A 45 4.72 -4.23 1.68
N ILE A 46 5.97 -4.06 2.10
CA ILE A 46 7.07 -3.69 1.23
C ILE A 46 8.03 -4.88 1.14
N GLU A 47 8.41 -5.24 -0.08
CA GLU A 47 9.46 -6.22 -0.31
C GLU A 47 10.72 -5.52 -0.83
N LEU A 48 11.87 -5.93 -0.30
CA LEU A 48 13.20 -5.50 -0.70
C LEU A 48 13.90 -6.62 -1.48
N LEU A 49 14.23 -6.34 -2.74
CA LEU A 49 15.04 -7.20 -3.62
C LEU A 49 16.50 -6.74 -3.62
N PRO A 50 17.49 -7.64 -3.85
CA PRO A 50 17.33 -9.07 -4.14
C PRO A 50 17.16 -9.95 -2.89
N ASN A 51 17.18 -9.36 -1.70
CA ASN A 51 17.16 -10.10 -0.44
C ASN A 51 15.83 -10.82 -0.17
N HIS A 52 14.75 -10.47 -0.88
CA HIS A 52 13.37 -10.93 -0.62
C HIS A 52 12.94 -10.72 0.83
N SER A 53 13.45 -9.67 1.46
CA SER A 53 13.06 -9.28 2.82
C SER A 53 11.74 -8.53 2.77
N ILE A 54 10.88 -8.74 3.77
CA ILE A 54 9.55 -8.13 3.84
C ILE A 54 9.46 -7.31 5.11
N GLU A 55 8.95 -6.09 4.98
CA GLU A 55 8.59 -5.20 6.09
C GLU A 55 7.11 -4.82 5.98
N ILE A 56 6.47 -4.68 7.14
CA ILE A 56 5.11 -4.16 7.24
C ILE A 56 5.20 -2.71 7.68
N VAL A 57 4.61 -1.83 6.89
CA VAL A 57 4.53 -0.40 7.15
C VAL A 57 3.66 -0.16 8.38
N ASP A 58 4.16 0.66 9.31
CA ASP A 58 3.38 1.03 10.50
C ASP A 58 2.24 2.01 10.17
N SER A 59 1.37 2.29 11.16
CA SER A 59 0.23 3.19 10.96
C SER A 59 0.59 4.66 10.71
N SER A 60 1.86 5.03 10.91
CA SER A 60 2.41 6.34 10.57
C SER A 60 3.09 6.35 9.21
N GLY A 61 3.09 5.22 8.50
CA GLY A 61 3.68 5.04 7.17
C GLY A 61 5.14 4.61 7.20
N ASN A 62 5.75 4.31 8.35
CA ASN A 62 7.19 4.03 8.40
C ASN A 62 7.53 2.58 8.06
N PHE A 63 8.67 2.40 7.40
CA PHE A 63 9.30 1.10 7.16
C PHE A 63 10.82 1.18 7.38
N ASN A 64 11.47 0.05 7.69
CA ASN A 64 12.91 0.02 7.84
C ASN A 64 13.49 -1.38 7.58
N PHE A 65 14.39 -1.49 6.59
CA PHE A 65 15.20 -2.67 6.33
C PHE A 65 16.61 -2.47 6.90
N THR A 66 17.11 -3.42 7.68
CA THR A 66 18.42 -3.33 8.34
C THR A 66 19.35 -4.45 7.87
N HIS A 67 20.61 -4.41 8.33
CA HIS A 67 21.63 -5.43 8.04
C HIS A 67 21.93 -5.59 6.54
N LEU A 68 21.87 -4.49 5.80
CA LEU A 68 22.14 -4.43 4.37
C LEU A 68 23.62 -4.24 4.09
N LYS A 69 24.06 -4.64 2.90
CA LYS A 69 25.42 -4.36 2.40
C LYS A 69 25.35 -3.24 1.38
N SER A 70 26.50 -2.72 0.97
CA SER A 70 26.54 -1.87 -0.21
C SER A 70 26.09 -2.67 -1.44
N GLY A 71 25.35 -2.02 -2.34
CA GLY A 71 24.79 -2.64 -3.51
C GLY A 71 23.47 -2.01 -3.96
N LEU A 72 22.97 -2.56 -5.07
CA LEU A 72 21.70 -2.18 -5.68
C LEU A 72 20.55 -2.98 -5.07
N TYR A 73 19.50 -2.27 -4.74
CA TYR A 73 18.27 -2.78 -4.17
C TYR A 73 17.06 -2.26 -4.94
N GLU A 74 15.95 -2.99 -4.85
CA GLU A 74 14.66 -2.54 -5.35
C GLU A 74 13.60 -2.70 -4.26
N LEU A 75 12.79 -1.68 -4.05
CA LEU A 75 11.58 -1.78 -3.24
C LEU A 75 10.36 -1.99 -4.15
N ARG A 76 9.41 -2.80 -3.68
CA ARG A 76 8.08 -2.88 -4.26
C ARG A 76 7.00 -2.97 -3.19
N VAL A 77 5.90 -2.24 -3.38
CA VAL A 77 4.75 -2.24 -2.48
C VAL A 77 3.68 -3.17 -3.04
N LEU A 78 3.29 -4.18 -2.27
CA LEU A 78 2.52 -5.32 -2.79
C LEU A 78 1.00 -5.13 -2.73
N ASP A 79 0.50 -4.18 -1.94
CA ASP A 79 -0.90 -4.14 -1.51
C ASP A 79 -1.84 -3.42 -2.49
N TYR A 80 -1.33 -2.51 -3.32
CA TYR A 80 -2.18 -1.58 -4.08
C TYR A 80 -2.29 -1.90 -5.57
N ASN A 81 -1.27 -2.54 -6.14
CA ASN A 81 -1.18 -2.79 -7.57
C ASN A 81 -0.90 -4.28 -7.82
N PHE A 82 -1.64 -4.89 -8.75
CA PHE A 82 -1.38 -6.27 -9.18
C PHE A 82 0.04 -6.43 -9.75
N GLU A 83 0.52 -5.40 -10.45
CA GLU A 83 1.90 -5.26 -10.89
C GLU A 83 2.55 -4.08 -10.15
N PRO A 84 3.28 -4.35 -9.04
CA PRO A 84 3.98 -3.33 -8.28
C PRO A 84 5.06 -2.60 -9.08
N GLU A 85 5.19 -1.29 -8.87
CA GLU A 85 6.33 -0.51 -9.36
C GLU A 85 7.62 -0.88 -8.60
N LEU A 86 8.75 -0.83 -9.32
CA LEU A 86 10.09 -1.08 -8.77
C LEU A 86 10.83 0.24 -8.50
N PHE A 87 11.12 0.50 -7.24
CA PHE A 87 11.86 1.68 -6.80
C PHE A 87 13.32 1.30 -6.55
N HIS A 88 14.23 1.85 -7.36
CA HIS A 88 15.64 1.49 -7.33
C HIS A 88 16.38 2.31 -6.27
N ILE A 89 17.16 1.63 -5.44
CA ILE A 89 17.96 2.23 -4.36
C ILE A 89 19.39 1.72 -4.46
N ASP A 90 20.36 2.63 -4.43
CA ASP A 90 21.78 2.31 -4.41
C ASP A 90 22.39 2.67 -3.05
N ILE A 91 22.90 1.66 -2.34
CA ILE A 91 23.68 1.85 -1.12
C ILE A 91 25.15 1.81 -1.50
N THR A 92 25.82 2.96 -1.54
CA THR A 92 27.25 3.04 -1.80
C THR A 92 28.07 2.85 -0.52
N ASP A 93 27.89 3.76 0.43
CA ASP A 93 28.74 3.94 1.61
C ASP A 93 27.98 4.48 2.82
N LYS A 94 26.66 4.69 2.69
CA LYS A 94 25.78 5.20 3.76
C LYS A 94 24.39 4.59 3.66
N SER A 95 23.75 4.47 4.82
CA SER A 95 22.33 4.12 4.91
C SER A 95 21.44 5.16 4.24
N ILE A 96 20.31 4.70 3.72
CA ILE A 96 19.25 5.55 3.17
C ILE A 96 18.18 5.68 4.24
N LYS A 97 18.00 6.89 4.77
CA LYS A 97 17.00 7.21 5.78
C LYS A 97 16.05 8.28 5.24
N ASP A 98 14.89 8.41 5.87
CA ASP A 98 13.90 9.43 5.54
C ASP A 98 13.49 9.40 4.06
N TYR A 99 13.48 8.20 3.46
CA TYR A 99 13.08 8.02 2.06
C TYR A 99 11.57 8.15 1.91
N ASP A 100 11.11 9.16 1.16
CA ASP A 100 9.70 9.31 0.79
C ASP A 100 9.38 8.37 -0.37
N LEU A 101 8.79 7.21 -0.03
CA LEU A 101 8.28 6.27 -1.01
C LEU A 101 6.85 6.66 -1.36
N ILE A 102 6.60 7.06 -2.61
CA ILE A 102 5.28 7.46 -3.09
C ILE A 102 4.81 6.46 -4.13
N VAL A 103 3.65 5.85 -3.89
CA VAL A 103 3.03 4.86 -4.80
C VAL A 103 1.70 5.40 -5.30
N ASP A 104 1.47 5.32 -6.60
CA ASP A 104 0.13 5.51 -7.19
C ASP A 104 -0.67 4.21 -7.10
N ALA A 105 -1.83 4.24 -6.45
CA ALA A 105 -2.72 3.10 -6.32
C ALA A 105 -3.51 2.81 -7.61
N LYS A 106 -3.35 3.65 -8.65
CA LYS A 106 -3.96 3.50 -9.98
C LYS A 106 -5.46 3.24 -9.90
N CYS A 107 -6.16 4.04 -9.10
CA CYS A 107 -7.60 3.92 -8.90
C CYS A 107 -8.36 4.01 -10.24
N GLU A 108 -9.07 2.94 -10.61
CA GLU A 108 -10.01 2.95 -11.74
C GLU A 108 -11.33 3.68 -11.41
N ILE A 109 -11.63 3.78 -10.11
CA ILE A 109 -12.76 4.53 -9.56
C ILE A 109 -12.28 5.38 -8.40
N ASP A 110 -12.76 6.62 -8.34
CA ASP A 110 -12.44 7.56 -7.26
C ASP A 110 -13.58 8.59 -7.16
N LYS A 111 -13.33 9.67 -6.43
CA LYS A 111 -14.26 10.79 -6.30
C LYS A 111 -14.63 11.40 -7.67
N GLU A 112 -13.66 11.66 -8.53
CA GLU A 112 -13.88 12.29 -9.83
C GLU A 112 -14.71 11.41 -10.76
N VAL A 113 -14.45 10.09 -10.75
CA VAL A 113 -15.25 9.14 -11.52
C VAL A 113 -16.70 9.11 -11.00
N ALA A 114 -16.91 9.14 -9.68
CA ALA A 114 -18.26 9.21 -9.11
C ALA A 114 -19.01 10.48 -9.53
N GLU A 115 -18.35 11.64 -9.49
CA GLU A 115 -18.92 12.92 -9.93
C GLU A 115 -19.30 12.88 -11.43
N SER A 116 -18.46 12.26 -12.26
CA SER A 116 -18.73 12.05 -13.69
C SER A 116 -19.92 11.12 -13.91
N ASP A 117 -19.97 9.99 -13.21
CA ASP A 117 -21.06 9.00 -13.32
C ASP A 117 -22.40 9.61 -12.89
N ILE A 118 -22.42 10.42 -11.83
CA ILE A 118 -23.61 11.20 -11.44
C ILE A 118 -24.05 12.14 -12.56
N LYS A 119 -23.11 12.91 -13.14
CA LYS A 119 -23.41 13.86 -14.23
C LYS A 119 -23.96 13.18 -15.47
N ASN A 120 -23.49 11.97 -15.75
CA ASN A 120 -23.91 11.17 -16.89
C ASN A 120 -25.19 10.35 -16.63
N GLY A 121 -25.78 10.47 -15.43
CA GLY A 121 -27.00 9.74 -15.06
C GLY A 121 -26.77 8.24 -14.86
N GLN A 122 -25.54 7.83 -14.55
CA GLN A 122 -25.15 6.45 -14.31
C GLN A 122 -24.48 6.25 -12.93
N PRO A 123 -25.01 6.82 -11.83
CA PRO A 123 -24.41 6.59 -10.51
C PRO A 123 -24.49 5.11 -10.15
N LYS A 124 -23.48 4.63 -9.42
CA LYS A 124 -23.38 3.23 -8.98
C LYS A 124 -23.07 3.16 -7.49
N LEU A 125 -23.51 2.10 -6.82
CA LEU A 125 -23.02 1.71 -5.51
C LEU A 125 -22.10 0.51 -5.67
N ILE A 126 -20.85 0.69 -5.26
CA ILE A 126 -19.81 -0.30 -5.45
C ILE A 126 -19.85 -1.34 -4.35
N LEU A 127 -19.79 -2.59 -4.76
CA LEU A 127 -19.73 -3.79 -3.94
C LEU A 127 -18.40 -4.51 -4.20
N ILE A 128 -17.93 -5.23 -3.18
CA ILE A 128 -16.84 -6.18 -3.30
C ILE A 128 -17.39 -7.53 -2.87
N GLY A 129 -17.75 -8.34 -3.85
CA GLY A 129 -18.22 -9.69 -3.65
C GLY A 129 -17.08 -10.69 -3.57
N GLY A 130 -17.17 -11.72 -4.41
CA GLY A 130 -16.18 -12.77 -4.49
C GLY A 130 -16.32 -13.52 -5.81
N ILE A 131 -16.02 -14.81 -5.82
CA ILE A 131 -16.02 -15.63 -7.05
C ILE A 131 -17.42 -15.73 -7.67
N ALA A 132 -18.48 -15.68 -6.86
CA ALA A 132 -19.87 -15.78 -7.32
C ALA A 132 -20.65 -14.50 -6.96
N PRO A 133 -21.07 -13.68 -7.95
CA PRO A 133 -21.90 -12.52 -7.71
C PRO A 133 -23.25 -12.90 -7.07
N VAL A 134 -23.66 -12.15 -6.05
CA VAL A 134 -24.97 -12.32 -5.41
C VAL A 134 -25.97 -11.37 -6.06
N ILE A 135 -26.82 -11.91 -6.93
CA ILE A 135 -27.95 -11.18 -7.51
C ILE A 135 -29.11 -11.22 -6.53
N ARG A 136 -29.56 -10.06 -6.03
CA ARG A 136 -30.75 -9.96 -5.18
C ARG A 136 -31.92 -9.43 -6.02
N PHE A 137 -33.10 -10.03 -5.86
CA PHE A 137 -34.31 -9.60 -6.58
C PHE A 137 -34.63 -8.12 -6.34
N ASP A 138 -34.36 -7.65 -5.13
CA ASP A 138 -34.66 -6.29 -4.69
C ASP A 138 -33.69 -5.25 -5.24
N ASP A 139 -32.56 -5.66 -5.84
CA ASP A 139 -31.58 -4.75 -6.46
C ASP A 139 -32.23 -3.97 -7.60
N SER A 140 -33.09 -4.62 -8.39
CA SER A 140 -33.86 -3.97 -9.47
C SER A 140 -34.81 -2.90 -8.93
N LYS A 141 -35.54 -3.20 -7.86
CA LYS A 141 -36.48 -2.26 -7.22
C LYS A 141 -35.76 -1.05 -6.64
N PHE A 142 -34.62 -1.29 -5.97
CA PHE A 142 -33.79 -0.21 -5.42
C PHE A 142 -33.26 0.68 -6.54
N ALA A 143 -32.76 0.08 -7.62
CA ALA A 143 -32.26 0.79 -8.78
C ALA A 143 -33.35 1.64 -9.46
N ASP A 144 -34.54 1.08 -9.68
CA ASP A 144 -35.66 1.82 -10.28
C ASP A 144 -36.11 2.98 -9.39
N LYS A 145 -36.13 2.78 -8.08
CA LYS A 145 -36.59 3.78 -7.10
C LYS A 145 -35.62 4.94 -6.93
N TYR A 146 -34.33 4.66 -6.86
CA TYR A 146 -33.30 5.66 -6.53
C TYR A 146 -32.46 6.10 -7.74
N GLY A 147 -32.57 5.41 -8.87
CA GLY A 147 -31.84 5.70 -10.11
C GLY A 147 -30.34 5.45 -9.97
N VAL A 148 -29.95 4.41 -9.22
CA VAL A 148 -28.56 4.03 -8.94
C VAL A 148 -28.40 2.51 -9.07
N LEU A 149 -27.36 2.05 -9.76
CA LEU A 149 -27.12 0.62 -9.96
C LEU A 149 -26.14 0.08 -8.92
N TYR A 150 -26.19 -1.22 -8.63
CA TYR A 150 -25.08 -1.88 -7.95
C TYR A 150 -24.03 -2.33 -8.96
N TYR A 151 -22.76 -2.19 -8.61
CA TYR A 151 -21.64 -2.71 -9.40
C TYR A 151 -20.72 -3.52 -8.49
N ASP A 152 -20.57 -4.80 -8.78
CA ASP A 152 -19.78 -5.75 -8.00
C ASP A 152 -18.46 -6.06 -8.72
N TYR A 153 -17.33 -5.73 -8.10
CA TYR A 153 -15.99 -6.04 -8.66
C TYR A 153 -15.57 -7.50 -8.46
N GLY A 154 -16.35 -8.31 -7.74
CA GLY A 154 -16.02 -9.69 -7.46
C GLY A 154 -14.72 -9.83 -6.66
N CYS A 155 -13.86 -10.78 -7.07
CA CYS A 155 -12.59 -11.09 -6.39
C CYS A 155 -11.39 -10.24 -6.82
N THR A 156 -11.57 -9.31 -7.77
CA THR A 156 -10.52 -8.40 -8.24
C THR A 156 -10.94 -6.94 -8.02
N PRO A 157 -11.17 -6.53 -6.76
CA PRO A 157 -11.55 -5.15 -6.48
C PRO A 157 -10.36 -4.19 -6.67
N PRO A 158 -10.65 -2.92 -6.99
CA PRO A 158 -9.66 -1.86 -6.83
C PRO A 158 -9.31 -1.69 -5.34
N PRO A 159 -8.24 -0.95 -5.01
CA PRO A 159 -7.90 -0.67 -3.63
C PRO A 159 -9.09 -0.11 -2.83
N MET A 160 -9.25 -0.59 -1.59
CA MET A 160 -10.42 -0.28 -0.75
C MET A 160 -10.68 1.23 -0.62
N GLU A 161 -9.63 2.03 -0.53
CA GLU A 161 -9.75 3.48 -0.40
C GLU A 161 -10.35 4.14 -1.66
N CYS A 162 -9.98 3.65 -2.85
CA CYS A 162 -10.59 4.07 -4.12
C CYS A 162 -12.11 3.86 -4.10
N VAL A 163 -12.55 2.68 -3.61
CA VAL A 163 -13.97 2.33 -3.46
C VAL A 163 -14.67 3.23 -2.45
N TYR A 164 -14.02 3.50 -1.31
CA TYR A 164 -14.54 4.38 -0.28
C TYR A 164 -14.77 5.79 -0.81
N GLN A 165 -13.77 6.39 -1.46
CA GLN A 165 -13.86 7.71 -2.07
C GLN A 165 -15.03 7.79 -3.06
N TYR A 166 -15.16 6.80 -3.95
CA TYR A 166 -16.25 6.74 -4.91
C TYR A 166 -17.63 6.65 -4.22
N ASN A 167 -17.82 5.67 -3.33
CA ASN A 167 -19.12 5.44 -2.68
C ASN A 167 -19.55 6.61 -1.78
N GLN A 168 -18.63 7.28 -1.10
CA GLN A 168 -18.96 8.46 -0.28
C GLN A 168 -19.61 9.58 -1.10
N VAL A 169 -19.14 9.82 -2.32
CA VAL A 169 -19.74 10.82 -3.22
C VAL A 169 -21.15 10.41 -3.63
N ILE A 170 -21.36 9.12 -3.92
CA ILE A 170 -22.67 8.58 -4.28
C ILE A 170 -23.64 8.66 -3.09
N PHE A 171 -23.17 8.38 -1.88
CA PHE A 171 -23.97 8.56 -0.66
C PHE A 171 -24.40 10.00 -0.46
N GLN A 172 -23.50 10.96 -0.65
CA GLN A 172 -23.82 12.37 -0.56
C GLN A 172 -24.85 12.79 -1.62
N TYR A 173 -24.73 12.26 -2.84
CA TYR A 173 -25.71 12.47 -3.90
C TYR A 173 -27.10 11.93 -3.53
N LEU A 174 -27.17 10.68 -3.04
CA LEU A 174 -28.42 10.05 -2.64
C LEU A 174 -29.04 10.73 -1.41
N ASP A 175 -28.22 11.06 -0.40
CA ASP A 175 -28.66 11.81 0.79
C ASP A 175 -29.24 13.18 0.40
N LYS A 176 -28.63 13.87 -0.56
CA LYS A 176 -29.14 15.17 -1.04
C LYS A 176 -30.45 15.03 -1.81
N LYS A 177 -30.66 13.92 -2.53
CA LYS A 177 -31.82 13.73 -3.42
C LYS A 177 -33.01 13.07 -2.72
N PHE A 178 -32.76 12.22 -1.73
CA PHE A 178 -33.75 11.34 -1.12
C PHE A 178 -33.73 11.33 0.42
N ASP A 179 -32.96 12.24 1.03
CA ASP A 179 -32.62 12.20 2.45
C ASP A 179 -32.00 10.85 2.84
N LYS A 180 -32.10 10.44 4.11
CA LYS A 180 -31.54 9.17 4.59
C LYS A 180 -32.43 7.95 4.33
N LYS A 181 -33.57 8.11 3.65
CA LYS A 181 -34.54 7.00 3.44
C LYS A 181 -33.94 5.85 2.65
N TRP A 182 -33.11 6.13 1.65
CA TRP A 182 -32.46 5.09 0.84
C TRP A 182 -31.53 4.18 1.67
N ARG A 183 -30.99 4.68 2.79
CA ARG A 183 -30.08 3.92 3.66
C ARG A 183 -30.77 2.77 4.40
N GLU A 184 -32.09 2.81 4.54
CA GLU A 184 -32.87 1.73 5.15
C GLU A 184 -33.16 0.58 4.16
N GLU A 185 -32.99 0.84 2.86
CA GLU A 185 -33.31 -0.09 1.77
C GLU A 185 -32.08 -0.56 0.98
N VAL A 186 -30.96 0.13 1.12
CA VAL A 186 -29.70 -0.22 0.47
C VAL A 186 -29.17 -1.53 1.03
N ARG A 187 -28.43 -2.28 0.22
CA ARG A 187 -27.71 -3.45 0.69
C ARG A 187 -26.70 -3.06 1.79
N GLU A 188 -26.67 -3.84 2.85
CA GLU A 188 -25.74 -3.64 3.99
C GLU A 188 -24.26 -3.89 3.62
N ASP A 189 -24.01 -4.62 2.54
CA ASP A 189 -22.66 -4.95 2.03
C ASP A 189 -22.07 -3.86 1.10
N VAL A 190 -22.72 -2.71 0.97
CA VAL A 190 -22.14 -1.56 0.27
C VAL A 190 -20.96 -1.00 1.06
N ILE A 191 -19.81 -0.93 0.41
CA ILE A 191 -18.56 -0.48 1.02
C ILE A 191 -18.67 0.96 1.51
N GLY A 192 -18.30 1.20 2.77
CA GLY A 192 -18.30 2.52 3.40
C GLY A 192 -19.64 2.98 3.96
N LEU A 193 -20.69 2.17 3.88
CA LEU A 193 -21.99 2.46 4.50
C LEU A 193 -21.83 2.50 6.04
N LYS A 194 -22.26 3.60 6.66
CA LYS A 194 -22.28 3.84 8.11
C LYS A 194 -23.63 4.41 8.51
#